data_AF-A0A9W8H9B2-F1
#
_entry.id   AF-A0A9W8H9B2-F1
#
_cell.length_a   1.000
_cell.length_b   1.000
_cell.length_c   1.000
_cell.angle_alpha   90.00
_cell.angle_beta   90.00
_cell.angle_gamma   90.00
#
_symmetry.space_group_name_H-M   'P 1'
#
loop_
_entity.id
_entity.type
_entity.pdbx_description
1 polymer ?
#
loop_
_entity_poly.entity_id
_entity_poly.type
_entity_poly.pdbx_seq_one_letter_code
_entity_poly.pdbx_strand_id
1 'polypeptide(L)'
;MSIDSAPPTAPAPNPGPHYNFQDAQAGDLGALAAIADAMKSDNLTDRLESLKRLGILALAMGEERTRDELIPFLDESIDDEDELLLSLAELLGDFVQYVGGPKYAYVLLRPLENLAAAEETVVRDKAVESINKLVEAMDQLHVEEYLIPCVARLSSGEWFTSRSSAAGLYAAAYGKVTDAIQAKLRAGYDALCRDDTPMIRRAAAANLTGLVDRIDAAHVASFAIPNLRLLAGDDQDSVRLLVVEPLVAIAKRMTGPECRQHLGETVQRLCVDKSWRVRYMVADHFVALAAGVKDREMQEELLNVAIGLMHDHEAEVRGAICTQLDGLADVASAEAVVGRLQAPLQELVDDPSQHVRATLAKHIGSLCRVFGKEGTLEQLLPLLLRLLKDSFPDVRLNIISKLDVVDRVVGIETLSQSLLPAIVELAEDKQWRVRLAIIEYVPLIASQLGVQFFDEQLSNLCMSWLGDPVFSIREAATTNLKKLTEVFGVDWARATIIPKILAMATHPNYLYRMTTIFAITTIAPSVTPAIVRDLVLPALEGLVNDPIPNIRFNVAKSLEPLTAVLRTSPETAPLEASAVRPTLARMEEDPDPDVRYFAHRTLAAIDALPAAAAAA
;
A
#
# COMPACT_ATOMS: atom_id res chain seq x y z
N MET A 1 -46.89 22.77 -34.89
CA MET A 1 -47.21 24.21 -34.81
C MET A 1 -45.89 24.94 -34.68
N SER A 2 -45.48 25.62 -35.76
CA SER A 2 -44.26 26.42 -35.77
C SER A 2 -44.39 27.58 -34.80
N ILE A 3 -43.47 27.69 -33.85
CA ILE A 3 -43.28 28.87 -33.03
C ILE A 3 -41.77 29.14 -33.03
N ASP A 4 -41.37 30.04 -33.92
CA ASP A 4 -40.12 30.80 -33.80
C ASP A 4 -40.09 31.40 -32.40
N SER A 5 -39.26 30.81 -31.53
CA SER A 5 -38.88 31.39 -30.26
C SER A 5 -37.46 31.87 -30.44
N ALA A 6 -37.30 33.20 -30.42
CA ALA A 6 -36.01 33.85 -30.44
C ALA A 6 -35.07 33.23 -29.39
N PRO A 7 -33.76 33.12 -29.67
CA PRO A 7 -32.81 32.61 -28.71
C PRO A 7 -32.87 33.45 -27.42
N PRO A 8 -32.79 32.83 -26.24
CA PRO A 8 -32.70 33.59 -25.00
C PRO A 8 -31.49 34.50 -25.09
N THR A 9 -31.72 35.80 -24.95
CA THR A 9 -30.66 36.81 -24.85
C THR A 9 -29.68 36.37 -23.77
N ALA A 10 -28.39 36.30 -24.13
CA ALA A 10 -27.32 36.03 -23.18
C ALA A 10 -27.51 36.91 -21.92
N PRO A 11 -27.38 36.36 -20.70
CA PRO A 11 -27.39 37.18 -19.51
C PRO A 11 -26.28 38.22 -19.65
N ALA A 12 -26.60 39.49 -19.37
CA ALA A 12 -25.63 40.56 -19.46
C ALA A 12 -24.41 40.23 -18.59
N PRO A 13 -23.17 40.50 -19.05
CA PRO A 13 -22.00 40.38 -18.20
C PRO A 13 -22.20 41.27 -16.98
N ASN A 14 -21.95 40.69 -15.79
CA ASN A 14 -22.01 41.42 -14.54
C ASN A 14 -20.98 42.56 -14.59
N PRO A 15 -21.36 43.84 -14.44
CA PRO A 15 -20.38 44.89 -14.27
C PRO A 15 -19.80 44.68 -12.87
N GLY A 16 -18.65 44.02 -12.77
CA GLY A 16 -17.90 43.97 -11.52
C GLY A 16 -17.76 45.37 -10.90
N PRO A 17 -17.47 45.49 -9.60
CA PRO A 17 -17.32 46.78 -8.96
C PRO A 17 -16.35 47.66 -9.77
N HIS A 18 -16.72 48.93 -9.99
CA HIS A 18 -15.86 49.87 -10.71
C HIS A 18 -14.56 50.09 -9.92
N TYR A 19 -13.44 49.58 -10.44
CA TYR A 19 -12.13 49.68 -9.82
C TYR A 19 -11.46 51.03 -10.17
N ASN A 20 -11.00 51.75 -9.14
CA ASN A 20 -10.25 52.99 -9.29
C ASN A 20 -8.76 52.73 -9.00
N PHE A 21 -7.93 52.69 -10.04
CA PHE A 21 -6.50 52.36 -9.98
C PHE A 21 -5.59 53.47 -9.42
N GLN A 22 -6.14 54.47 -8.71
CA GLN A 22 -5.40 55.72 -8.41
C GLN A 22 -4.64 55.75 -7.07
N ASP A 23 -4.76 54.72 -6.22
CA ASP A 23 -4.26 54.77 -4.83
C ASP A 23 -3.10 53.78 -4.51
N ALA A 24 -2.31 53.35 -5.52
CA ALA A 24 -1.21 52.41 -5.29
C ALA A 24 0.14 53.10 -4.91
N GLN A 25 0.84 52.59 -3.89
CA GLN A 25 2.21 52.99 -3.58
C GLN A 25 3.20 52.44 -4.63
N ALA A 26 4.14 53.28 -5.08
CA ALA A 26 5.02 53.00 -6.22
C ALA A 26 5.92 51.76 -6.10
N GLY A 27 6.16 51.22 -4.90
CA GLY A 27 6.99 50.04 -4.67
C GLY A 27 6.30 48.71 -5.02
N ASP A 28 4.99 48.61 -4.81
CA ASP A 28 4.26 47.35 -4.93
C ASP A 28 3.71 47.11 -6.34
N LEU A 29 3.41 48.18 -7.08
CA LEU A 29 3.14 48.15 -8.52
C LEU A 29 4.31 47.53 -9.30
N GLY A 30 5.54 47.80 -8.86
CA GLY A 30 6.74 47.19 -9.44
C GLY A 30 6.85 45.69 -9.16
N ALA A 31 6.39 45.21 -8.00
CA ALA A 31 6.43 43.80 -7.62
C ALA A 31 5.40 42.96 -8.39
N LEU A 32 4.17 43.47 -8.54
CA LEU A 32 3.15 42.83 -9.38
C LEU A 32 3.58 42.82 -10.85
N ALA A 33 4.12 43.93 -11.37
CA ALA A 33 4.66 43.99 -12.73
C ALA A 33 5.82 43.02 -12.95
N ALA A 34 6.73 42.87 -11.97
CA ALA A 34 7.84 41.93 -12.05
C ALA A 34 7.37 40.46 -12.05
N ILE A 35 6.35 40.12 -11.26
CA ILE A 35 5.76 38.78 -11.28
C ILE A 35 4.97 38.55 -12.58
N ALA A 36 4.27 39.57 -13.08
CA ALA A 36 3.59 39.49 -14.37
C ALA A 36 4.56 39.27 -15.52
N ASP A 37 5.72 39.94 -15.50
CA ASP A 37 6.78 39.72 -16.48
C ASP A 37 7.45 38.34 -16.30
N ALA A 38 7.67 37.89 -15.07
CA ALA A 38 8.25 36.58 -14.81
C ALA A 38 7.30 35.42 -15.17
N MET A 39 6.00 35.59 -14.99
CA MET A 39 4.97 34.66 -15.47
C MET A 39 4.88 34.60 -17.00
N LYS A 40 5.37 35.62 -17.71
CA LYS A 40 5.48 35.62 -19.18
C LYS A 40 6.83 35.10 -19.68
N SER A 41 7.69 34.58 -18.79
CA SER A 41 8.98 33.99 -19.19
C SER A 41 8.76 32.77 -20.07
N ASP A 42 9.56 32.62 -21.13
CA ASP A 42 9.54 31.43 -21.99
C ASP A 42 9.95 30.15 -21.24
N ASN A 43 10.63 30.29 -20.08
CA ASN A 43 11.09 29.17 -19.27
C ASN A 43 10.04 28.76 -18.23
N LEU A 44 9.53 27.54 -18.37
CA LEU A 44 8.56 26.93 -17.44
C LEU A 44 9.05 26.91 -15.99
N THR A 45 10.34 26.67 -15.75
CA THR A 45 10.89 26.62 -14.39
C THR A 45 10.80 27.99 -13.70
N ASP A 46 11.08 29.06 -14.44
CA ASP A 46 11.02 30.43 -13.91
C ASP A 46 9.58 30.85 -13.63
N ARG A 47 8.63 30.43 -14.48
CA ARG A 47 7.18 30.61 -14.26
C ARG A 47 6.71 29.86 -13.02
N LEU A 48 7.11 28.61 -12.83
CA LEU A 48 6.78 27.80 -11.63
C LEU A 48 7.39 28.38 -10.35
N GLU A 49 8.64 28.85 -10.39
CA GLU A 49 9.24 29.56 -9.26
C GLU A 49 8.49 30.85 -8.92
N SER A 50 7.97 31.55 -9.93
CA SER A 50 7.18 32.76 -9.74
C SER A 50 5.85 32.46 -9.06
N LEU A 51 5.16 31.38 -9.46
CA LEU A 51 3.94 30.91 -8.77
C LEU A 51 4.19 30.62 -7.29
N LYS A 52 5.31 29.97 -6.95
CA LYS A 52 5.67 29.69 -5.53
C LYS A 52 5.87 30.95 -4.69
N ARG A 53 6.16 32.10 -5.33
CA ARG A 53 6.37 33.39 -4.65
C ARG A 53 5.08 34.22 -4.52
N LEU A 54 3.96 33.77 -5.11
CA LEU A 54 2.68 34.49 -5.05
C LEU A 54 2.18 34.71 -3.61
N GLY A 55 2.38 33.74 -2.70
CA GLY A 55 2.02 33.94 -1.30
C GLY A 55 2.81 35.08 -0.62
N ILE A 56 4.10 35.23 -0.96
CA ILE A 56 4.94 36.32 -0.46
C ILE A 56 4.47 37.66 -1.04
N LEU A 57 4.13 37.70 -2.33
CA LEU A 57 3.57 38.89 -2.95
C LEU A 57 2.24 39.28 -2.30
N ALA A 58 1.33 38.34 -2.10
CA ALA A 58 0.03 38.60 -1.50
C ALA A 58 0.16 39.14 -0.07
N LEU A 59 1.12 38.61 0.72
CA LEU A 59 1.46 39.18 2.02
C LEU A 59 1.96 40.62 1.93
N ALA A 60 2.79 40.95 0.94
CA ALA A 60 3.34 42.29 0.75
C ALA A 60 2.27 43.29 0.28
N MET A 61 1.41 42.88 -0.64
CA MET A 61 0.31 43.72 -1.17
C MET A 61 -0.81 43.95 -0.15
N GLY A 62 -0.95 43.04 0.82
CA GLY A 62 -2.06 43.04 1.76
C GLY A 62 -3.34 42.44 1.17
N GLU A 63 -4.28 42.15 2.04
CA GLU A 63 -5.47 41.35 1.71
C GLU A 63 -6.38 42.03 0.68
N GLU A 64 -6.57 43.35 0.77
CA GLU A 64 -7.46 44.12 -0.12
C GLU A 64 -6.96 44.13 -1.55
N ARG A 65 -5.69 44.52 -1.75
CA ARG A 65 -5.09 44.54 -3.07
C ARG A 65 -4.87 43.14 -3.64
N THR A 66 -4.66 42.13 -2.78
CA THR A 66 -4.67 40.74 -3.23
C THR A 66 -6.00 40.41 -3.91
N ARG A 67 -7.13 40.79 -3.30
CA ARG A 67 -8.47 40.56 -3.88
C ARG A 67 -8.73 41.40 -5.14
N ASP A 68 -8.33 42.67 -5.12
CA ASP A 68 -8.75 43.62 -6.17
C ASP A 68 -7.78 43.69 -7.36
N GLU A 69 -6.52 43.25 -7.18
CA GLU A 69 -5.49 43.29 -8.23
C GLU A 69 -4.94 41.89 -8.54
N LEU A 70 -4.45 41.15 -7.53
CA LEU A 70 -3.74 39.89 -7.78
C LEU A 70 -4.66 38.77 -8.27
N ILE A 71 -5.82 38.57 -7.64
CA ILE A 71 -6.75 37.52 -8.05
C ILE A 71 -7.30 37.76 -9.48
N PRO A 72 -7.75 38.97 -9.86
CA PRO A 72 -8.13 39.26 -11.24
C PRO A 72 -6.98 39.04 -12.23
N PHE A 73 -5.75 39.43 -11.86
CA PHE A 73 -4.58 39.19 -12.70
C PHE A 73 -4.35 37.70 -12.96
N LEU A 74 -4.47 36.84 -11.93
CA LEU A 74 -4.34 35.39 -12.07
C LEU A 74 -5.49 34.77 -12.88
N ASP A 75 -6.70 35.32 -12.80
CA ASP A 75 -7.86 34.89 -13.58
C ASP A 75 -7.74 35.24 -15.07
N GLU A 76 -7.19 36.42 -15.38
CA GLU A 76 -6.95 36.86 -16.76
C GLU A 76 -5.68 36.26 -17.39
N SER A 77 -4.71 35.88 -16.56
CA SER A 77 -3.40 35.36 -16.97
C SER A 77 -3.31 33.83 -16.86
N ILE A 78 -4.42 33.13 -17.01
CA ILE A 78 -4.45 31.66 -17.06
C ILE A 78 -3.62 31.22 -18.29
N ASP A 79 -2.49 30.58 -18.02
CA ASP A 79 -1.51 30.06 -18.98
C ASP A 79 -2.07 28.82 -19.73
N ASP A 80 -1.48 28.41 -20.83
CA ASP A 80 -1.86 27.18 -21.55
C ASP A 80 -1.06 25.95 -21.12
N GLU A 81 -0.02 26.13 -20.30
CA GLU A 81 0.81 25.03 -19.80
C GLU A 81 0.20 24.31 -18.58
N ASP A 82 -0.12 23.03 -18.76
CA ASP A 82 -0.83 22.20 -17.76
C ASP A 82 -0.14 22.14 -16.38
N GLU A 83 1.20 22.14 -16.33
CA GLU A 83 1.95 22.08 -15.07
C GLU A 83 1.82 23.38 -14.25
N LEU A 84 1.72 24.53 -14.94
CA LEU A 84 1.45 25.82 -14.28
C LEU A 84 0.01 25.89 -13.81
N LEU A 85 -0.93 25.45 -14.63
CA LEU A 85 -2.35 25.43 -14.28
C LEU A 85 -2.63 24.53 -13.08
N LEU A 86 -2.01 23.35 -13.03
CA LEU A 86 -2.09 22.43 -11.91
C LEU A 86 -1.54 23.08 -10.62
N SER A 87 -0.37 23.70 -10.71
CA SER A 87 0.28 24.38 -9.59
C SER A 87 -0.54 25.58 -9.10
N LEU A 88 -1.13 26.34 -10.01
CA LEU A 88 -2.00 27.47 -9.70
C LEU A 88 -3.29 27.01 -9.03
N ALA A 89 -3.94 25.95 -9.53
CA ALA A 89 -5.13 25.37 -8.92
C ALA A 89 -4.88 24.97 -7.46
N GLU A 90 -3.78 24.25 -7.20
CA GLU A 90 -3.38 23.85 -5.84
C GLU A 90 -3.13 25.05 -4.94
N LEU A 91 -2.35 26.03 -5.41
CA LEU A 91 -2.03 27.22 -4.64
C LEU A 91 -3.29 28.01 -4.24
N LEU A 92 -4.24 28.16 -5.15
CA LEU A 92 -5.49 28.90 -4.90
C LEU A 92 -6.35 28.23 -3.81
N GLY A 93 -6.28 26.91 -3.65
CA GLY A 93 -6.96 26.19 -2.57
C GLY A 93 -6.41 26.52 -1.16
N ASP A 94 -5.15 26.96 -1.08
CA ASP A 94 -4.48 27.36 0.17
C ASP A 94 -4.42 28.89 0.37
N PHE A 95 -5.09 29.66 -0.49
CA PHE A 95 -4.91 31.11 -0.56
C PHE A 95 -5.85 31.92 0.34
N VAL A 96 -6.72 31.25 1.10
CA VAL A 96 -7.76 31.88 1.94
C VAL A 96 -7.18 32.92 2.90
N GLN A 97 -6.04 32.62 3.52
CA GLN A 97 -5.41 33.53 4.48
C GLN A 97 -4.90 34.83 3.83
N TYR A 98 -4.53 34.79 2.56
CA TYR A 98 -3.97 35.95 1.86
C TYR A 98 -5.04 36.88 1.30
N VAL A 99 -6.28 36.41 1.14
CA VAL A 99 -7.42 37.22 0.71
C VAL A 99 -8.22 37.80 1.89
N GLY A 100 -7.75 37.68 3.12
CA GLY A 100 -8.45 38.17 4.32
C GLY A 100 -9.38 37.16 4.99
N GLY A 101 -9.06 35.88 4.83
CA GLY A 101 -9.67 34.78 5.56
C GLY A 101 -11.03 34.34 5.01
N PRO A 102 -11.76 33.51 5.79
CA PRO A 102 -13.04 32.90 5.41
C PRO A 102 -14.08 33.86 4.82
N LYS A 103 -14.10 35.10 5.31
CA LYS A 103 -15.04 36.14 4.86
C LYS A 103 -14.89 36.46 3.37
N TYR A 104 -13.70 36.28 2.81
CA TYR A 104 -13.40 36.65 1.43
C TYR A 104 -12.97 35.45 0.58
N ALA A 105 -13.08 34.21 1.09
CA ALA A 105 -12.68 33.00 0.35
C ALA A 105 -13.37 32.88 -1.03
N TYR A 106 -14.58 33.42 -1.17
CA TYR A 106 -15.37 33.36 -2.40
C TYR A 106 -14.69 34.03 -3.62
N VAL A 107 -13.76 34.98 -3.41
CA VAL A 107 -13.06 35.66 -4.52
C VAL A 107 -12.18 34.70 -5.31
N LEU A 108 -11.73 33.61 -4.69
CA LEU A 108 -10.89 32.58 -5.31
C LEU A 108 -11.69 31.62 -6.20
N LEU A 109 -13.03 31.62 -6.11
CA LEU A 109 -13.87 30.71 -6.89
C LEU A 109 -13.80 30.99 -8.39
N ARG A 110 -13.62 32.24 -8.80
CA ARG A 110 -13.63 32.59 -10.22
C ARG A 110 -12.46 31.99 -11.01
N PRO A 111 -11.18 32.19 -10.61
CA PRO A 111 -10.07 31.53 -11.29
C PRO A 111 -10.15 30.01 -11.18
N LEU A 112 -10.57 29.47 -10.03
CA LEU A 112 -10.76 28.03 -9.88
C LEU A 112 -11.90 27.46 -10.76
N GLU A 113 -12.97 28.21 -11.00
CA GLU A 113 -14.05 27.83 -11.92
C GLU A 113 -13.53 27.70 -13.35
N ASN A 114 -12.68 28.63 -13.78
CA ASN A 114 -12.04 28.60 -15.09
C ASN A 114 -11.09 27.40 -15.22
N LEU A 115 -10.26 27.15 -14.19
CA LEU A 115 -9.38 25.97 -14.12
C LEU A 115 -10.16 24.66 -14.08
N ALA A 116 -11.33 24.63 -13.44
CA ALA A 116 -12.23 23.49 -13.42
C ALA A 116 -12.86 23.22 -14.81
N ALA A 117 -12.78 24.14 -15.75
CA ALA A 117 -13.23 23.95 -17.13
C ALA A 117 -12.09 23.63 -18.12
N ALA A 118 -10.84 23.56 -17.66
CA ALA A 118 -9.64 23.30 -18.47
C ALA A 118 -9.70 21.97 -19.24
N GLU A 119 -8.93 21.84 -20.31
CA GLU A 119 -8.90 20.63 -21.15
C GLU A 119 -8.22 19.45 -20.44
N GLU A 120 -7.17 19.72 -19.66
CA GLU A 120 -6.43 18.69 -18.95
C GLU A 120 -7.15 18.23 -17.68
N THR A 121 -7.25 16.91 -17.50
CA THR A 121 -8.04 16.30 -16.42
C THR A 121 -7.40 16.51 -15.06
N VAL A 122 -6.07 16.42 -14.98
CA VAL A 122 -5.37 16.60 -13.69
C VAL A 122 -5.53 18.04 -13.15
N VAL A 123 -5.59 19.03 -14.03
CA VAL A 123 -5.86 20.43 -13.67
C VAL A 123 -7.29 20.57 -13.13
N ARG A 124 -8.28 20.02 -13.84
CA ARG A 124 -9.68 20.06 -13.42
C ARG A 124 -9.89 19.40 -12.05
N ASP A 125 -9.33 18.21 -11.85
CA ASP A 125 -9.47 17.48 -10.60
C ASP A 125 -8.88 18.27 -9.43
N LYS A 126 -7.71 18.90 -9.63
CA LYS A 126 -7.08 19.76 -8.61
C LYS A 126 -7.88 21.04 -8.35
N ALA A 127 -8.49 21.63 -9.38
CA ALA A 127 -9.35 22.79 -9.22
C ALA A 127 -10.61 22.44 -8.41
N VAL A 128 -11.25 21.31 -8.70
CA VAL A 128 -12.41 20.79 -7.95
C VAL A 128 -12.04 20.50 -6.49
N GLU A 129 -10.89 19.87 -6.24
CA GLU A 129 -10.35 19.64 -4.89
C GLU A 129 -10.17 20.97 -4.13
N SER A 130 -9.57 21.96 -4.80
CA SER A 130 -9.31 23.28 -4.23
C SER A 130 -10.60 24.04 -3.94
N ILE A 131 -11.59 24.00 -4.83
CA ILE A 131 -12.92 24.58 -4.57
C ILE A 131 -13.55 23.89 -3.36
N ASN A 132 -13.54 22.55 -3.29
CA ASN A 132 -14.11 21.81 -2.17
C ASN A 132 -13.44 22.18 -0.82
N LYS A 133 -12.13 22.44 -0.83
CA LYS A 133 -11.38 22.97 0.32
C LYS A 133 -11.82 24.39 0.70
N LEU A 134 -12.05 25.28 -0.28
CA LEU A 134 -12.61 26.61 -0.01
C LEU A 134 -14.00 26.53 0.63
N VAL A 135 -14.83 25.58 0.20
CA VAL A 135 -16.18 25.39 0.78
C VAL A 135 -16.08 25.14 2.29
N GLU A 136 -15.05 24.47 2.79
CA GLU A 136 -14.86 24.25 4.24
C GLU A 136 -14.73 25.56 5.02
N ALA A 137 -14.06 26.55 4.46
CA ALA A 137 -13.90 27.89 5.05
C ALA A 137 -15.15 28.77 4.89
N MET A 138 -15.96 28.59 3.84
CA MET A 138 -17.14 29.42 3.58
C MET A 138 -18.31 29.11 4.53
N ASP A 139 -19.09 30.13 4.90
CA ASP A 139 -20.36 29.93 5.61
C ASP A 139 -21.50 29.60 4.64
N GLN A 140 -22.69 29.30 5.18
CA GLN A 140 -23.87 28.97 4.38
C GLN A 140 -24.22 30.08 3.38
N LEU A 141 -24.20 31.35 3.81
CA LEU A 141 -24.62 32.47 2.97
C LEU A 141 -23.67 32.65 1.79
N HIS A 142 -22.37 32.55 2.02
CA HIS A 142 -21.37 32.58 0.95
C HIS A 142 -21.48 31.41 -0.01
N VAL A 143 -21.75 30.19 0.49
CA VAL A 143 -21.95 29.04 -0.38
C VAL A 143 -23.18 29.27 -1.27
N GLU A 144 -24.29 29.73 -0.71
CA GLU A 144 -25.52 30.00 -1.45
C GLU A 144 -25.38 31.14 -2.46
N GLU A 145 -24.66 32.21 -2.11
CA GLU A 145 -24.48 33.40 -2.94
C GLU A 145 -23.45 33.20 -4.06
N TYR A 146 -22.34 32.50 -3.80
CA TYR A 146 -21.20 32.43 -4.73
C TYR A 146 -20.96 31.04 -5.31
N LEU A 147 -20.98 29.98 -4.49
CA LEU A 147 -20.70 28.62 -4.98
C LEU A 147 -21.86 28.05 -5.78
N ILE A 148 -23.11 28.24 -5.35
CA ILE A 148 -24.27 27.67 -6.05
C ILE A 148 -24.39 28.17 -7.49
N PRO A 149 -24.21 29.48 -7.79
CA PRO A 149 -24.14 29.96 -9.16
C PRO A 149 -22.95 29.38 -9.95
N CYS A 150 -21.79 29.18 -9.32
CA CYS A 150 -20.62 28.53 -9.93
C CYS A 150 -20.95 27.10 -10.36
N VAL A 151 -21.51 26.30 -9.45
CA VAL A 151 -21.96 24.92 -9.75
C VAL A 151 -22.98 24.93 -10.87
N ALA A 152 -23.95 25.83 -10.85
CA ALA A 152 -24.96 25.92 -11.90
C ALA A 152 -24.35 26.23 -13.28
N ARG A 153 -23.39 27.17 -13.36
CA ARG A 153 -22.69 27.51 -14.61
C ARG A 153 -21.87 26.34 -15.14
N LEU A 154 -21.12 25.66 -14.27
CA LEU A 154 -20.34 24.48 -14.66
C LEU A 154 -21.27 23.35 -15.13
N SER A 155 -22.38 23.08 -14.44
CA SER A 155 -23.34 22.04 -14.82
C SER A 155 -24.07 22.28 -16.13
N SER A 156 -24.23 23.54 -16.55
CA SER A 156 -24.86 23.92 -17.82
C SER A 156 -23.86 24.41 -18.88
N GLY A 157 -22.55 24.25 -18.64
CA GLY A 157 -21.53 24.70 -19.58
C GLY A 157 -21.63 23.96 -20.91
N GLU A 158 -21.26 24.60 -22.01
CA GLU A 158 -21.32 24.03 -23.37
C GLU A 158 -20.39 22.82 -23.51
N TRP A 159 -19.19 22.93 -22.93
CA TRP A 159 -18.15 21.89 -22.98
C TRP A 159 -18.31 20.86 -21.88
N PHE A 160 -18.08 19.59 -22.23
CA PHE A 160 -18.24 18.49 -21.28
C PHE A 160 -17.26 18.55 -20.11
N THR A 161 -16.11 19.21 -20.28
CA THR A 161 -15.07 19.40 -19.25
C THR A 161 -15.65 20.10 -18.02
N SER A 162 -16.36 21.21 -18.23
CA SER A 162 -17.04 21.97 -17.18
C SER A 162 -18.11 21.15 -16.45
N ARG A 163 -18.98 20.46 -17.20
CA ARG A 163 -20.06 19.62 -16.65
C ARG A 163 -19.52 18.42 -15.88
N SER A 164 -18.40 17.85 -16.32
CA SER A 164 -17.68 16.78 -15.61
C SER A 164 -17.15 17.26 -14.25
N SER A 165 -16.51 18.42 -14.21
CA SER A 165 -16.02 19.01 -12.95
C SER A 165 -17.15 19.37 -11.99
N ALA A 166 -18.28 19.82 -12.52
CA ALA A 166 -19.44 20.17 -11.71
C ALA A 166 -19.87 19.03 -10.79
N ALA A 167 -19.84 17.78 -11.28
CA ALA A 167 -20.23 16.59 -10.51
C ALA A 167 -19.48 16.47 -9.16
N GLY A 168 -18.19 16.85 -9.11
CA GLY A 168 -17.37 16.80 -7.91
C GLY A 168 -17.64 17.90 -6.87
N LEU A 169 -18.46 18.91 -7.21
CA LEU A 169 -18.76 20.05 -6.34
C LEU A 169 -20.10 19.91 -5.61
N TYR A 170 -21.00 19.04 -6.09
CA TYR A 170 -22.36 18.93 -5.55
C TYR A 170 -22.37 18.49 -4.09
N ALA A 171 -21.52 17.54 -3.69
CA ALA A 171 -21.47 17.07 -2.31
C ALA A 171 -21.08 18.21 -1.35
N ALA A 172 -20.04 18.99 -1.68
CA ALA A 172 -19.59 20.16 -0.92
C ALA A 172 -20.69 21.20 -0.79
N ALA A 173 -21.31 21.59 -1.90
CA ALA A 173 -22.40 22.54 -1.91
C ALA A 173 -23.60 22.05 -1.07
N TYR A 174 -24.02 20.79 -1.23
CA TYR A 174 -25.21 20.25 -0.59
C TYR A 174 -25.18 20.33 0.93
N GLY A 175 -24.01 20.07 1.54
CA GLY A 175 -23.85 20.01 3.00
C GLY A 175 -23.94 21.36 3.72
N LYS A 176 -23.94 22.49 3.01
CA LYS A 176 -23.91 23.84 3.60
C LYS A 176 -25.08 24.74 3.21
N VAL A 177 -26.09 24.24 2.50
CA VAL A 177 -27.19 25.06 1.97
C VAL A 177 -28.56 24.64 2.50
N THR A 178 -29.54 25.53 2.37
CA THR A 178 -30.94 25.31 2.73
C THR A 178 -31.60 24.18 1.92
N ASP A 179 -32.63 23.55 2.50
CA ASP A 179 -33.43 22.49 1.85
C ASP A 179 -33.98 22.90 0.47
N ALA A 180 -34.34 24.17 0.30
CA ALA A 180 -34.84 24.71 -0.96
C ALA A 180 -33.76 24.67 -2.06
N ILE A 181 -32.51 24.95 -1.71
CA ILE A 181 -31.37 24.88 -2.63
C ILE A 181 -30.91 23.44 -2.79
N GLN A 182 -30.93 22.63 -1.74
CA GLN A 182 -30.68 21.19 -1.83
C GLN A 182 -31.61 20.51 -2.86
N ALA A 183 -32.89 20.91 -2.94
CA ALA A 183 -33.81 20.42 -3.96
C ALA A 183 -33.36 20.77 -5.38
N LYS A 184 -32.86 22.00 -5.59
CA LYS A 184 -32.28 22.42 -6.88
C LYS A 184 -31.01 21.65 -7.21
N LEU A 185 -30.15 21.41 -6.23
CA LEU A 185 -28.93 20.61 -6.40
C LEU A 185 -29.25 19.17 -6.78
N ARG A 186 -30.26 18.53 -6.14
CA ARG A 186 -30.72 17.20 -6.55
C ARG A 186 -31.20 17.19 -8.01
N ALA A 187 -32.01 18.17 -8.41
CA ALA A 187 -32.47 18.28 -9.81
C ALA A 187 -31.31 18.49 -10.80
N GLY A 188 -30.32 19.32 -10.44
CA GLY A 188 -29.14 19.54 -11.27
C GLY A 188 -28.27 18.28 -11.41
N TYR A 189 -28.04 17.54 -10.33
CA TYR A 189 -27.28 16.29 -10.37
C TYR A 189 -28.01 15.20 -11.16
N ASP A 190 -29.34 15.13 -11.03
CA ASP A 190 -30.20 14.23 -11.80
C ASP A 190 -30.06 14.45 -13.32
N ALA A 191 -29.85 15.71 -13.74
CA ALA A 191 -29.56 16.06 -15.13
C ALA A 191 -28.17 15.58 -15.57
N LEU A 192 -27.13 15.69 -14.72
CA LEU A 192 -25.79 15.16 -15.03
C LEU A 192 -25.79 13.63 -15.19
N CYS A 193 -26.57 12.91 -14.37
CA CYS A 193 -26.74 11.47 -14.52
C CYS A 193 -27.42 11.05 -15.84
N ARG A 194 -28.17 11.97 -16.48
CA ARG A 194 -28.88 11.76 -17.75
C ARG A 194 -28.22 12.46 -18.94
N ASP A 195 -27.02 13.03 -18.76
CA ASP A 195 -26.34 13.75 -19.84
C ASP A 195 -26.07 12.82 -21.03
N ASP A 196 -26.25 13.33 -22.24
CA ASP A 196 -26.01 12.55 -23.46
C ASP A 196 -24.54 12.15 -23.60
N THR A 197 -23.62 12.88 -22.96
CA THR A 197 -22.18 12.66 -22.98
C THR A 197 -21.75 11.63 -21.93
N PRO A 198 -21.19 10.46 -22.32
CA PRO A 198 -20.77 9.44 -21.38
C PRO A 198 -19.78 9.89 -20.31
N MET A 199 -18.86 10.80 -20.66
CA MET A 199 -17.86 11.31 -19.71
C MET A 199 -18.50 12.01 -18.50
N ILE A 200 -19.66 12.64 -18.69
CA ILE A 200 -20.37 13.36 -17.63
C ILE A 200 -21.12 12.37 -16.76
N ARG A 201 -21.81 11.39 -17.35
CA ARG A 201 -22.46 10.30 -16.59
C ARG A 201 -21.43 9.50 -15.79
N ARG A 202 -20.24 9.29 -16.34
CA ARG A 202 -19.09 8.69 -15.65
C ARG A 202 -18.67 9.52 -14.44
N ALA A 203 -18.52 10.84 -14.60
CA ALA A 203 -18.20 11.75 -13.49
C ALA A 203 -19.31 11.79 -12.43
N ALA A 204 -20.58 11.76 -12.83
CA ALA A 204 -21.72 11.68 -11.94
C ALA A 204 -21.76 10.34 -11.17
N ALA A 205 -21.42 9.22 -11.81
CA ALA A 205 -21.32 7.93 -11.13
C ALA A 205 -20.19 7.94 -10.08
N ALA A 206 -19.00 8.43 -10.44
CA ALA A 206 -17.85 8.51 -9.55
C ALA A 206 -18.10 9.39 -8.29
N ASN A 207 -18.87 10.47 -8.44
CA ASN A 207 -19.09 11.43 -7.34
C ASN A 207 -20.38 11.17 -6.54
N LEU A 208 -21.21 10.20 -6.94
CA LEU A 208 -22.52 9.97 -6.31
C LEU A 208 -22.36 9.54 -4.84
N THR A 209 -21.32 8.78 -4.51
CA THR A 209 -21.02 8.36 -3.12
C THR A 209 -20.94 9.55 -2.16
N GLY A 210 -20.17 10.57 -2.51
CA GLY A 210 -20.00 11.76 -1.65
C GLY A 210 -21.30 12.53 -1.45
N LEU A 211 -22.21 12.51 -2.43
CA LEU A 211 -23.54 13.10 -2.29
C LEU A 211 -24.46 12.23 -1.42
N VAL A 212 -24.45 10.91 -1.60
CA VAL A 212 -25.22 9.94 -0.78
C VAL A 212 -24.89 10.10 0.71
N ASP A 213 -23.64 10.35 1.05
CA ASP A 213 -23.21 10.54 2.45
C ASP A 213 -23.84 11.78 3.10
N ARG A 214 -24.25 12.78 2.30
CA ARG A 214 -24.72 14.09 2.77
C ARG A 214 -26.22 14.33 2.61
N ILE A 215 -26.92 13.52 1.81
CA ILE A 215 -28.38 13.63 1.68
C ILE A 215 -29.10 12.95 2.86
N ASP A 216 -30.31 13.41 3.17
CA ASP A 216 -31.15 12.79 4.20
C ASP A 216 -31.68 11.41 3.76
N ALA A 217 -32.05 10.57 4.73
CA ALA A 217 -32.60 9.24 4.47
C ALA A 217 -33.81 9.25 3.51
N ALA A 218 -34.70 10.24 3.61
CA ALA A 218 -35.85 10.39 2.72
C ALA A 218 -35.45 10.62 1.24
N HIS A 219 -34.29 11.25 1.02
CA HIS A 219 -33.77 11.55 -0.30
C HIS A 219 -32.93 10.41 -0.88
N VAL A 220 -32.42 9.48 -0.06
CA VAL A 220 -31.75 8.26 -0.56
C VAL A 220 -32.69 7.46 -1.46
N ALA A 221 -33.91 7.21 -0.99
CA ALA A 221 -34.89 6.42 -1.75
C ALA A 221 -35.45 7.14 -2.98
N SER A 222 -35.70 8.45 -2.87
CA SER A 222 -36.36 9.25 -3.92
C SER A 222 -35.41 9.84 -4.97
N PHE A 223 -34.11 9.95 -4.67
CA PHE A 223 -33.11 10.54 -5.57
C PHE A 223 -31.91 9.63 -5.84
N ALA A 224 -31.24 9.09 -4.82
CA ALA A 224 -30.01 8.33 -5.02
C ALA A 224 -30.26 6.97 -5.70
N ILE A 225 -31.29 6.23 -5.26
CA ILE A 225 -31.63 4.91 -5.82
C ILE A 225 -32.05 5.00 -7.31
N PRO A 226 -32.93 5.94 -7.73
CA PRO A 226 -33.25 6.12 -9.15
C PRO A 226 -32.02 6.42 -10.01
N ASN A 227 -31.13 7.32 -9.55
CA ASN A 227 -29.92 7.66 -10.29
C ASN A 227 -28.90 6.50 -10.31
N LEU A 228 -28.77 5.76 -9.21
CA LEU A 228 -27.97 4.52 -9.18
C LEU A 228 -28.48 3.52 -10.23
N ARG A 229 -29.79 3.27 -10.28
CA ARG A 229 -30.40 2.31 -11.22
C ARG A 229 -30.24 2.74 -12.67
N LEU A 230 -30.35 4.03 -12.93
CA LEU A 230 -30.10 4.62 -14.25
C LEU A 230 -28.66 4.35 -14.69
N LEU A 231 -27.68 4.73 -13.88
CA LEU A 231 -26.25 4.58 -14.17
C LEU A 231 -25.82 3.10 -14.20
N ALA A 232 -26.44 2.24 -13.40
CA ALA A 232 -26.21 0.78 -13.44
C ALA A 232 -26.81 0.12 -14.69
N GLY A 233 -27.72 0.80 -15.38
CA GLY A 233 -28.28 0.39 -16.67
C GLY A 233 -27.64 1.06 -17.89
N ASP A 234 -26.55 1.82 -17.68
CA ASP A 234 -25.89 2.60 -18.73
C ASP A 234 -25.34 1.72 -19.86
N ASP A 235 -25.30 2.24 -21.09
CA ASP A 235 -24.76 1.52 -22.23
C ASP A 235 -23.24 1.35 -22.14
N GLN A 236 -22.55 2.28 -21.48
CA GLN A 236 -21.11 2.31 -21.31
C GLN A 236 -20.68 1.56 -20.03
N ASP A 237 -19.81 0.56 -20.17
CA ASP A 237 -19.31 -0.19 -19.01
C ASP A 237 -18.45 0.69 -18.08
N SER A 238 -17.77 1.69 -18.63
CA SER A 238 -17.00 2.70 -17.90
C SER A 238 -17.83 3.54 -16.93
N VAL A 239 -19.15 3.64 -17.15
CA VAL A 239 -20.11 4.25 -16.22
C VAL A 239 -20.60 3.20 -15.24
N ARG A 240 -21.06 2.04 -15.73
CA ARG A 240 -21.63 0.97 -14.88
C ARG A 240 -20.65 0.49 -13.82
N LEU A 241 -19.35 0.41 -14.10
CA LEU A 241 -18.37 -0.09 -13.13
C LEU A 241 -18.22 0.84 -11.92
N LEU A 242 -18.51 2.14 -12.07
CA LEU A 242 -18.38 3.13 -11.00
C LEU A 242 -19.57 3.14 -10.04
N VAL A 243 -20.66 2.44 -10.35
CA VAL A 243 -21.87 2.46 -9.50
C VAL A 243 -21.76 1.54 -8.29
N VAL A 244 -20.73 0.68 -8.22
CA VAL A 244 -20.54 -0.26 -7.11
C VAL A 244 -20.26 0.46 -5.80
N GLU A 245 -19.43 1.51 -5.82
CA GLU A 245 -19.17 2.33 -4.62
C GLU A 245 -20.42 3.07 -4.13
N PRO A 246 -21.18 3.81 -4.98
CA PRO A 246 -22.47 4.39 -4.58
C PRO A 246 -23.47 3.34 -4.07
N LEU A 247 -23.51 2.15 -4.68
CA LEU A 247 -24.36 1.05 -4.23
C LEU A 247 -24.02 0.64 -2.78
N VAL A 248 -22.73 0.50 -2.44
CA VAL A 248 -22.27 0.20 -1.08
C VAL A 248 -22.68 1.32 -0.12
N ALA A 249 -22.49 2.59 -0.50
CA ALA A 249 -22.85 3.74 0.33
C ALA A 249 -24.36 3.80 0.59
N ILE A 250 -25.18 3.56 -0.44
CA ILE A 250 -26.64 3.49 -0.32
C ILE A 250 -27.05 2.34 0.59
N ALA A 251 -26.50 1.14 0.42
CA ALA A 251 -26.81 -0.02 1.26
C ALA A 251 -26.57 0.26 2.75
N LYS A 252 -25.44 0.90 3.09
CA LYS A 252 -25.11 1.31 4.47
C LYS A 252 -26.13 2.27 5.08
N ARG A 253 -26.83 3.06 4.26
CA ARG A 253 -27.83 4.06 4.67
C ARG A 253 -29.25 3.49 4.79
N MET A 254 -29.47 2.23 4.41
CA MET A 254 -30.79 1.60 4.38
C MET A 254 -30.95 0.54 5.48
N THR A 255 -32.21 0.16 5.73
CA THR A 255 -32.55 -1.03 6.53
C THR A 255 -32.50 -2.29 5.66
N GLY A 256 -32.44 -3.47 6.28
CA GLY A 256 -32.42 -4.74 5.55
C GLY A 256 -33.57 -4.92 4.54
N PRO A 257 -34.84 -4.76 4.95
CA PRO A 257 -35.97 -4.88 4.04
C PRO A 257 -35.91 -3.90 2.86
N GLU A 258 -35.47 -2.66 3.11
CA GLU A 258 -35.30 -1.67 2.06
C GLU A 258 -34.17 -2.04 1.08
N CYS A 259 -33.04 -2.58 1.57
CA CYS A 259 -31.97 -3.09 0.71
C CYS A 259 -32.51 -4.17 -0.23
N ARG A 260 -33.26 -5.14 0.31
CA ARG A 260 -33.85 -6.22 -0.50
C ARG A 260 -34.82 -5.68 -1.55
N GLN A 261 -35.73 -4.80 -1.13
CA GLN A 261 -36.74 -4.21 -2.01
C GLN A 261 -36.14 -3.35 -3.12
N HIS A 262 -35.10 -2.57 -2.82
CA HIS A 262 -34.62 -1.53 -3.72
C HIS A 262 -33.31 -1.85 -4.43
N LEU A 263 -32.42 -2.63 -3.83
CA LEU A 263 -31.07 -2.87 -4.36
C LEU A 263 -30.91 -4.26 -4.97
N GLY A 264 -31.73 -5.24 -4.58
CA GLY A 264 -31.60 -6.64 -5.03
C GLY A 264 -31.44 -6.82 -6.54
N GLU A 265 -32.33 -6.23 -7.34
CA GLU A 265 -32.25 -6.30 -8.82
C GLU A 265 -30.96 -5.66 -9.37
N THR A 266 -30.53 -4.54 -8.77
CA THR A 266 -29.32 -3.83 -9.23
C THR A 266 -28.07 -4.63 -8.92
N VAL A 267 -27.99 -5.21 -7.72
CA VAL A 267 -26.92 -6.14 -7.33
C VAL A 267 -26.86 -7.31 -8.31
N GLN A 268 -27.97 -8.03 -8.50
CA GLN A 268 -28.02 -9.19 -9.40
C GLN A 268 -27.56 -8.83 -10.82
N ARG A 269 -28.02 -7.69 -11.36
CA ARG A 269 -27.62 -7.19 -12.68
C ARG A 269 -26.12 -6.97 -12.81
N LEU A 270 -25.49 -6.30 -11.83
CA LEU A 270 -24.06 -5.99 -11.86
C LEU A 270 -23.20 -7.26 -11.71
N CYS A 271 -23.68 -8.24 -10.94
CA CYS A 271 -22.97 -9.50 -10.71
C CYS A 271 -22.84 -10.36 -11.97
N VAL A 272 -23.81 -10.27 -12.90
CA VAL A 272 -23.82 -11.00 -14.17
C VAL A 272 -23.63 -10.08 -15.38
N ASP A 273 -23.05 -8.90 -15.17
CA ASP A 273 -22.84 -7.92 -16.23
C ASP A 273 -21.99 -8.52 -17.37
N LYS A 274 -22.30 -8.14 -18.61
CA LYS A 274 -21.55 -8.58 -19.79
C LYS A 274 -20.06 -8.19 -19.74
N SER A 275 -19.74 -7.03 -19.14
CA SER A 275 -18.37 -6.55 -18.99
C SER A 275 -17.74 -7.14 -17.74
N TRP A 276 -16.64 -7.85 -17.93
CA TRP A 276 -15.87 -8.40 -16.80
C TRP A 276 -15.35 -7.32 -15.87
N ARG A 277 -15.15 -6.09 -16.36
CA ARG A 277 -14.70 -4.95 -15.53
C ARG A 277 -15.76 -4.56 -14.49
N VAL A 278 -17.04 -4.66 -14.84
CA VAL A 278 -18.14 -4.41 -13.89
C VAL A 278 -18.20 -5.54 -12.87
N ARG A 279 -18.13 -6.80 -13.30
CA ARG A 279 -18.09 -7.96 -12.40
C ARG A 279 -16.87 -7.95 -11.48
N TYR A 280 -15.72 -7.50 -12.00
CA TYR A 280 -14.49 -7.27 -11.25
C TYR A 280 -14.72 -6.23 -10.15
N MET A 281 -15.36 -5.09 -10.44
CA MET A 281 -15.65 -4.09 -9.41
C MET A 281 -16.57 -4.63 -8.31
N VAL A 282 -17.57 -5.45 -8.68
CA VAL A 282 -18.41 -6.15 -7.70
C VAL A 282 -17.58 -7.12 -6.85
N ALA A 283 -16.70 -7.91 -7.46
CA ALA A 283 -15.81 -8.83 -6.77
C ALA A 283 -14.85 -8.10 -5.82
N ASP A 284 -14.24 -7.00 -6.25
CA ASP A 284 -13.27 -6.23 -5.47
C ASP A 284 -13.90 -5.51 -4.25
N HIS A 285 -15.20 -5.19 -4.34
CA HIS A 285 -15.96 -4.53 -3.26
C HIS A 285 -16.94 -5.49 -2.57
N PHE A 286 -16.83 -6.80 -2.79
CA PHE A 286 -17.87 -7.76 -2.43
C PHE A 286 -18.18 -7.74 -0.93
N VAL A 287 -17.17 -7.79 -0.06
CA VAL A 287 -17.37 -7.78 1.40
C VAL A 287 -18.00 -6.47 1.86
N ALA A 288 -17.57 -5.33 1.29
CA ALA A 288 -18.14 -4.03 1.62
C ALA A 288 -19.63 -3.94 1.24
N LEU A 289 -20.01 -4.51 0.09
CA LEU A 289 -21.39 -4.62 -0.35
C LEU A 289 -22.20 -5.53 0.58
N ALA A 290 -21.71 -6.74 0.85
CA ALA A 290 -22.40 -7.72 1.68
C ALA A 290 -22.56 -7.24 3.14
N ALA A 291 -21.58 -6.54 3.68
CA ALA A 291 -21.67 -5.90 5.00
C ALA A 291 -22.63 -4.70 5.02
N GLY A 292 -22.73 -3.96 3.90
CA GLY A 292 -23.69 -2.88 3.74
C GLY A 292 -25.14 -3.36 3.64
N VAL A 293 -25.37 -4.55 3.09
CA VAL A 293 -26.67 -5.21 3.03
C VAL A 293 -27.05 -5.76 4.40
N LYS A 294 -27.84 -5.03 5.17
CA LYS A 294 -28.30 -5.41 6.51
C LYS A 294 -29.47 -6.40 6.51
N ASP A 295 -29.49 -7.31 5.55
CA ASP A 295 -30.56 -8.29 5.33
C ASP A 295 -30.00 -9.70 5.19
N ARG A 296 -30.43 -10.61 6.06
CA ARG A 296 -29.82 -11.95 6.16
C ARG A 296 -30.07 -12.82 4.93
N GLU A 297 -31.28 -12.80 4.36
CA GLU A 297 -31.56 -13.61 3.17
C GLU A 297 -30.79 -13.09 1.97
N MET A 298 -30.71 -11.76 1.80
CA MET A 298 -29.91 -11.17 0.72
C MET A 298 -28.40 -11.42 0.91
N GLN A 299 -27.89 -11.45 2.15
CA GLN A 299 -26.51 -11.88 2.44
C GLN A 299 -26.27 -13.35 2.07
N GLU A 300 -27.23 -14.24 2.35
CA GLU A 300 -27.15 -15.64 1.93
C GLU A 300 -27.19 -15.80 0.39
N GLU A 301 -27.99 -14.98 -0.31
CA GLU A 301 -27.99 -14.91 -1.77
C GLU A 301 -26.66 -14.38 -2.33
N LEU A 302 -26.05 -13.38 -1.68
CA LEU A 302 -24.75 -12.85 -2.06
C LEU A 302 -23.66 -13.92 -1.95
N LEU A 303 -23.73 -14.85 -0.99
CA LEU A 303 -22.78 -15.97 -0.96
C LEU A 303 -22.86 -16.82 -2.25
N ASN A 304 -24.04 -16.99 -2.84
CA ASN A 304 -24.19 -17.65 -4.16
C ASN A 304 -23.46 -16.86 -5.24
N VAL A 305 -23.55 -15.53 -5.19
CA VAL A 305 -22.87 -14.62 -6.11
C VAL A 305 -21.36 -14.74 -5.97
N ALA A 306 -20.82 -14.74 -4.74
CA ALA A 306 -19.39 -14.94 -4.51
C ALA A 306 -18.89 -16.24 -5.16
N ILE A 307 -19.64 -17.34 -4.97
CA ILE A 307 -19.35 -18.62 -5.60
C ILE A 307 -19.42 -18.52 -7.13
N GLY A 308 -20.40 -17.80 -7.68
CA GLY A 308 -20.47 -17.54 -9.12
C GLY A 308 -19.23 -16.80 -9.65
N LEU A 309 -18.78 -15.77 -8.93
CA LEU A 309 -17.58 -14.98 -9.28
C LEU A 309 -16.29 -15.82 -9.15
N MET A 310 -16.25 -16.81 -8.25
CA MET A 310 -15.15 -17.78 -8.17
C MET A 310 -15.05 -18.67 -9.41
N HIS A 311 -16.14 -18.84 -10.16
CA HIS A 311 -16.16 -19.59 -11.44
C HIS A 311 -16.25 -18.66 -12.65
N ASP A 312 -15.96 -17.37 -12.49
CA ASP A 312 -16.00 -16.42 -13.60
C ASP A 312 -15.02 -16.85 -14.71
N HIS A 313 -15.37 -16.59 -15.97
CA HIS A 313 -14.50 -16.93 -17.09
C HIS A 313 -13.18 -16.14 -17.07
N GLU A 314 -13.18 -14.91 -16.55
CA GLU A 314 -12.00 -14.05 -16.49
C GLU A 314 -11.20 -14.24 -15.20
N ALA A 315 -9.89 -14.42 -15.35
CA ALA A 315 -8.99 -14.69 -14.23
C ALA A 315 -8.90 -13.52 -13.24
N GLU A 316 -9.02 -12.29 -13.74
CA GLU A 316 -9.01 -11.05 -12.96
C GLU A 316 -10.20 -11.00 -11.99
N VAL A 317 -11.38 -11.47 -12.43
CA VAL A 317 -12.59 -11.51 -11.57
C VAL A 317 -12.45 -12.59 -10.50
N ARG A 318 -11.98 -13.79 -10.89
CA ARG A 318 -11.70 -14.87 -9.92
C ARG A 318 -10.63 -14.46 -8.90
N GLY A 319 -9.59 -13.77 -9.35
CA GLY A 319 -8.55 -13.20 -8.51
C GLY A 319 -9.11 -12.16 -7.53
N ALA A 320 -9.94 -11.23 -8.02
CA ALA A 320 -10.57 -10.20 -7.19
C ALA A 320 -11.42 -10.80 -6.07
N ILE A 321 -12.28 -11.79 -6.35
CA ILE A 321 -13.08 -12.41 -5.28
C ILE A 321 -12.22 -13.20 -4.28
N CYS A 322 -11.06 -13.72 -4.69
CA CYS A 322 -10.12 -14.37 -3.77
C CYS A 322 -9.55 -13.38 -2.73
N THR A 323 -9.41 -12.09 -3.05
CA THR A 323 -8.96 -11.08 -2.08
C THR A 323 -9.96 -10.83 -0.96
N GLN A 324 -11.22 -11.21 -1.19
CA GLN A 324 -12.33 -10.98 -0.27
C GLN A 324 -12.56 -12.13 0.72
N LEU A 325 -11.86 -13.26 0.56
CA LEU A 325 -12.05 -14.46 1.40
C LEU A 325 -11.93 -14.15 2.89
N ASP A 326 -11.03 -13.26 3.25
CA ASP A 326 -10.76 -12.87 4.64
C ASP A 326 -12.01 -12.28 5.34
N GLY A 327 -12.83 -11.54 4.59
CA GLY A 327 -14.04 -10.88 5.10
C GLY A 327 -15.34 -11.66 4.88
N LEU A 328 -15.31 -12.79 4.16
CA LEU A 328 -16.52 -13.60 3.94
C LEU A 328 -17.11 -14.14 5.25
N ALA A 329 -16.27 -14.35 6.26
CA ALA A 329 -16.66 -14.76 7.60
C ALA A 329 -17.61 -13.77 8.29
N ASP A 330 -17.47 -12.48 7.98
CA ASP A 330 -18.21 -11.42 8.65
C ASP A 330 -19.58 -11.18 8.02
N VAL A 331 -19.78 -11.68 6.80
CA VAL A 331 -20.99 -11.41 5.99
C VAL A 331 -21.85 -12.64 5.75
N ALA A 332 -21.38 -13.85 6.08
CA ALA A 332 -22.14 -15.10 5.98
C ALA A 332 -21.91 -15.97 7.23
N SER A 333 -22.84 -16.87 7.53
CA SER A 333 -22.68 -17.80 8.66
C SER A 333 -21.54 -18.78 8.40
N ALA A 334 -20.85 -19.21 9.47
CA ALA A 334 -19.75 -20.17 9.37
C ALA A 334 -20.20 -21.49 8.71
N GLU A 335 -21.40 -21.96 9.02
CA GLU A 335 -21.98 -23.17 8.41
C GLU A 335 -22.17 -23.01 6.90
N ALA A 336 -22.64 -21.83 6.46
CA ALA A 336 -22.83 -21.54 5.05
C ALA A 336 -21.48 -21.44 4.30
N VAL A 337 -20.49 -20.79 4.92
CA VAL A 337 -19.13 -20.67 4.35
C VAL A 337 -18.49 -22.05 4.22
N VAL A 338 -18.45 -22.83 5.31
CA VAL A 338 -17.83 -24.17 5.33
C VAL A 338 -18.52 -25.12 4.36
N GLY A 339 -19.87 -25.17 4.39
CA GLY A 339 -20.63 -26.11 3.58
C GLY A 339 -20.61 -25.82 2.08
N ARG A 340 -20.24 -24.60 1.67
CA ARG A 340 -20.44 -24.14 0.28
C ARG A 340 -19.19 -23.67 -0.43
N LEU A 341 -18.16 -23.23 0.29
CA LEU A 341 -16.90 -22.80 -0.33
C LEU A 341 -15.95 -23.97 -0.60
N GLN A 342 -16.16 -25.16 -0.02
CA GLN A 342 -15.22 -26.28 -0.16
C GLN A 342 -14.95 -26.66 -1.63
N ALA A 343 -16.00 -26.89 -2.44
CA ALA A 343 -15.85 -27.26 -3.84
C ALA A 343 -15.25 -26.12 -4.70
N PRO A 344 -15.74 -24.86 -4.62
CA PRO A 344 -15.12 -23.74 -5.33
C PRO A 344 -13.63 -23.55 -4.99
N LEU A 345 -13.25 -23.72 -3.72
CA LEU A 345 -11.85 -23.63 -3.30
C LEU A 345 -11.01 -24.76 -3.89
N GLN A 346 -11.54 -25.98 -3.99
CA GLN A 346 -10.85 -27.10 -4.65
C GLN A 346 -10.57 -26.78 -6.11
N GLU A 347 -11.51 -26.17 -6.83
CA GLU A 347 -11.33 -25.76 -8.22
C GLU A 347 -10.29 -24.63 -8.37
N LEU A 348 -10.35 -23.62 -7.50
CA LEU A 348 -9.43 -22.48 -7.54
C LEU A 348 -7.97 -22.87 -7.22
N VAL A 349 -7.75 -23.92 -6.43
CA VAL A 349 -6.41 -24.42 -6.13
C VAL A 349 -5.71 -24.98 -7.36
N ASP A 350 -6.46 -25.51 -8.32
CA ASP A 350 -5.96 -26.02 -9.60
C ASP A 350 -6.29 -25.06 -10.76
N ASP A 351 -6.61 -23.79 -10.48
CA ASP A 351 -6.96 -22.79 -11.49
C ASP A 351 -5.87 -22.68 -12.58
N PRO A 352 -6.21 -22.60 -13.87
CA PRO A 352 -5.21 -22.48 -14.93
C PRO A 352 -4.32 -21.23 -14.80
N SER A 353 -4.85 -20.15 -14.22
CA SER A 353 -4.13 -18.90 -14.02
C SER A 353 -3.28 -18.94 -12.76
N GLN A 354 -1.95 -18.81 -12.94
CA GLN A 354 -1.02 -18.67 -11.81
C GLN A 354 -1.34 -17.45 -10.93
N HIS A 355 -1.94 -16.40 -11.51
CA HIS A 355 -2.37 -15.22 -10.76
C HIS A 355 -3.48 -15.55 -9.77
N VAL A 356 -4.49 -16.32 -10.21
CA VAL A 356 -5.60 -16.74 -9.34
C VAL A 356 -5.08 -17.63 -8.21
N ARG A 357 -4.27 -18.65 -8.54
CA ARG A 357 -3.67 -19.53 -7.53
C ARG A 357 -2.80 -18.77 -6.53
N ALA A 358 -2.01 -17.80 -6.99
CA ALA A 358 -1.16 -16.98 -6.12
C ALA A 358 -1.99 -16.07 -5.21
N THR A 359 -3.06 -15.46 -5.72
CA THR A 359 -3.98 -14.65 -4.92
C THR A 359 -4.74 -15.50 -3.91
N LEU A 360 -5.26 -16.67 -4.32
CA LEU A 360 -5.87 -17.62 -3.40
C LEU A 360 -4.90 -18.01 -2.28
N ALA A 361 -3.66 -18.37 -2.61
CA ALA A 361 -2.65 -18.74 -1.62
C ALA A 361 -2.37 -17.63 -0.58
N LYS A 362 -2.51 -16.36 -0.97
CA LYS A 362 -2.33 -15.22 -0.07
C LYS A 362 -3.44 -15.09 0.97
N HIS A 363 -4.66 -15.50 0.64
CA HIS A 363 -5.87 -15.25 1.43
C HIS A 363 -6.50 -16.51 2.04
N ILE A 364 -6.33 -17.69 1.45
CA ILE A 364 -6.98 -18.94 1.91
C ILE A 364 -6.73 -19.28 3.38
N GLY A 365 -5.58 -18.89 3.94
CA GLY A 365 -5.24 -19.13 5.35
C GLY A 365 -6.18 -18.45 6.35
N SER A 366 -6.84 -17.34 5.99
CA SER A 366 -7.80 -16.66 6.86
C SER A 366 -9.04 -17.49 7.17
N LEU A 367 -9.43 -18.37 6.24
CA LEU A 367 -10.58 -19.26 6.37
C LEU A 367 -10.40 -20.28 7.50
N CYS A 368 -9.18 -20.54 7.97
CA CYS A 368 -8.94 -21.45 9.09
C CYS A 368 -9.74 -21.04 10.34
N ARG A 369 -9.96 -19.73 10.54
CA ARG A 369 -10.77 -19.22 11.66
C ARG A 369 -12.24 -19.63 11.55
N VAL A 370 -12.78 -19.68 10.33
CA VAL A 370 -14.19 -20.00 10.05
C VAL A 370 -14.43 -21.51 10.05
N PHE A 371 -13.50 -22.26 9.45
CA PHE A 371 -13.55 -23.71 9.41
C PHE A 371 -13.26 -24.36 10.77
N GLY A 372 -12.66 -23.61 11.69
CA GLY A 372 -12.21 -24.11 12.98
C GLY A 372 -11.14 -25.19 12.84
N LYS A 373 -10.73 -25.82 13.95
CA LYS A 373 -9.65 -26.80 13.95
C LYS A 373 -9.95 -28.04 13.09
N GLU A 374 -11.11 -28.66 13.28
CA GLU A 374 -11.50 -29.88 12.58
C GLU A 374 -11.71 -29.64 11.07
N GLY A 375 -12.48 -28.61 10.70
CA GLY A 375 -12.68 -28.27 9.29
C GLY A 375 -11.39 -27.85 8.59
N THR A 376 -10.48 -27.16 9.29
CA THR A 376 -9.16 -26.82 8.73
C THR A 376 -8.35 -28.07 8.44
N LEU A 377 -8.32 -29.04 9.36
CA LEU A 377 -7.57 -30.28 9.18
C LEU A 377 -8.13 -31.15 8.05
N GLU A 378 -9.45 -31.31 7.99
CA GLU A 378 -10.09 -32.22 7.04
C GLU A 378 -10.23 -31.62 5.64
N GLN A 379 -10.46 -30.31 5.53
CA GLN A 379 -10.88 -29.68 4.28
C GLN A 379 -9.85 -28.68 3.74
N LEU A 380 -9.28 -27.81 4.57
CA LEU A 380 -8.35 -26.77 4.09
C LEU A 380 -6.90 -27.27 4.00
N LEU A 381 -6.44 -28.11 4.91
CA LEU A 381 -5.05 -28.60 4.93
C LEU A 381 -4.66 -29.34 3.64
N PRO A 382 -5.52 -30.21 3.04
CA PRO A 382 -5.24 -30.79 1.73
C PRO A 382 -5.03 -29.75 0.62
N LEU A 383 -5.80 -28.65 0.65
CA LEU A 383 -5.70 -27.55 -0.31
C LEU A 383 -4.40 -26.76 -0.12
N LEU A 384 -4.05 -26.45 1.14
CA LEU A 384 -2.80 -25.78 1.48
C LEU A 384 -1.58 -26.60 1.04
N LEU A 385 -1.60 -27.92 1.28
CA LEU A 385 -0.54 -28.83 0.83
C LEU A 385 -0.44 -28.89 -0.69
N ARG A 386 -1.56 -28.82 -1.41
CA ARG A 386 -1.58 -28.75 -2.87
C ARG A 386 -0.93 -27.44 -3.37
N LEU A 387 -1.26 -26.29 -2.78
CA LEU A 387 -0.66 -25.00 -3.11
C LEU A 387 0.83 -24.90 -2.73
N LEU A 388 1.25 -25.53 -1.63
CA LEU A 388 2.67 -25.63 -1.26
C LEU A 388 3.50 -26.39 -2.30
N LYS A 389 2.87 -27.26 -3.10
CA LYS A 389 3.51 -28.03 -4.17
C LYS A 389 3.22 -27.45 -5.57
N ASP A 390 2.74 -26.21 -5.64
CA ASP A 390 2.46 -25.56 -6.92
C ASP A 390 3.73 -25.40 -7.76
N SER A 391 3.59 -25.46 -9.08
CA SER A 391 4.69 -25.19 -10.01
C SER A 391 5.21 -23.74 -9.94
N PHE A 392 4.35 -22.76 -9.64
CA PHE A 392 4.67 -21.34 -9.64
C PHE A 392 5.21 -20.88 -8.26
N PRO A 393 6.43 -20.32 -8.18
CA PRO A 393 7.06 -19.99 -6.90
C PRO A 393 6.27 -19.05 -6.00
N ASP A 394 5.57 -18.06 -6.57
CA ASP A 394 4.85 -17.08 -5.75
C ASP A 394 3.66 -17.70 -5.02
N VAL A 395 3.05 -18.76 -5.57
CA VAL A 395 2.00 -19.54 -4.88
C VAL A 395 2.59 -20.17 -3.61
N ARG A 396 3.73 -20.87 -3.76
CA ARG A 396 4.42 -21.53 -2.64
C ARG A 396 4.85 -20.51 -1.58
N LEU A 397 5.46 -19.40 -2.00
CA LEU A 397 5.87 -18.30 -1.12
C LEU A 397 4.70 -17.72 -0.33
N ASN A 398 3.56 -17.48 -0.99
CA ASN A 398 2.38 -16.93 -0.33
C ASN A 398 1.88 -17.87 0.76
N ILE A 399 1.83 -19.19 0.55
CA ILE A 399 1.45 -20.13 1.62
C ILE A 399 2.47 -20.13 2.76
N ILE A 400 3.78 -20.20 2.45
CA ILE A 400 4.84 -20.20 3.48
C ILE A 400 4.70 -18.97 4.39
N SER A 401 4.43 -17.80 3.82
CA SER A 401 4.26 -16.55 4.55
C SER A 401 3.03 -16.49 5.47
N LYS A 402 2.12 -17.48 5.37
CA LYS A 402 0.85 -17.56 6.11
C LYS A 402 0.74 -18.79 7.01
N LEU A 403 1.80 -19.60 7.11
CA LEU A 403 1.78 -20.80 7.96
C LEU A 403 1.55 -20.47 9.44
N ASP A 404 1.95 -19.29 9.90
CA ASP A 404 1.71 -18.81 11.27
C ASP A 404 0.20 -18.61 11.58
N VAL A 405 -0.61 -18.28 10.57
CA VAL A 405 -2.06 -18.13 10.72
C VAL A 405 -2.70 -19.51 10.88
N VAL A 406 -2.25 -20.49 10.10
CA VAL A 406 -2.72 -21.87 10.15
C VAL A 406 -2.29 -22.54 11.47
N ASP A 407 -1.04 -22.30 11.89
CA ASP A 407 -0.46 -22.82 13.14
C ASP A 407 -1.31 -22.44 14.36
N ARG A 408 -1.74 -21.18 14.43
CA ARG A 408 -2.58 -20.67 15.53
C ARG A 408 -3.92 -21.39 15.69
N VAL A 409 -4.44 -22.02 14.64
CA VAL A 409 -5.73 -22.75 14.66
C VAL A 409 -5.53 -24.24 14.89
N VAL A 410 -4.60 -24.85 14.16
CA VAL A 410 -4.40 -26.31 14.15
C VAL A 410 -3.51 -26.77 15.31
N GLY A 411 -2.47 -25.98 15.60
CA GLY A 411 -1.36 -26.34 16.47
C GLY A 411 -0.20 -26.96 15.69
N ILE A 412 1.01 -26.54 16.07
CA ILE A 412 2.26 -26.85 15.36
C ILE A 412 2.57 -28.34 15.27
N GLU A 413 2.22 -29.15 16.28
CA GLU A 413 2.55 -30.58 16.29
C GLU A 413 1.87 -31.30 15.12
N THR A 414 0.56 -31.12 14.98
CA THR A 414 -0.24 -31.72 13.90
C THR A 414 0.11 -31.12 12.54
N LEU A 415 0.34 -29.81 12.51
CA LEU A 415 0.71 -29.11 11.30
C LEU A 415 2.08 -29.59 10.79
N SER A 416 3.06 -29.72 11.68
CA SER A 416 4.42 -30.12 11.32
C SER A 416 4.52 -31.56 10.87
N GLN A 417 3.78 -32.48 11.50
CA GLN A 417 3.69 -33.87 10.99
C GLN A 417 3.17 -33.92 9.55
N SER A 418 2.24 -33.03 9.20
CA SER A 418 1.62 -32.97 7.88
C SER A 418 2.45 -32.17 6.87
N LEU A 419 3.14 -31.12 7.31
CA LEU A 419 3.92 -30.21 6.47
C LEU A 419 5.38 -30.62 6.31
N LEU A 420 5.96 -31.44 7.20
CA LEU A 420 7.40 -31.76 7.17
C LEU A 420 7.88 -32.27 5.80
N PRO A 421 7.17 -33.20 5.12
CA PRO A 421 7.58 -33.62 3.78
C PRO A 421 7.61 -32.45 2.78
N ALA A 422 6.64 -31.54 2.86
CA ALA A 422 6.58 -30.37 1.99
C ALA A 422 7.68 -29.34 2.33
N ILE A 423 7.97 -29.13 3.62
CA ILE A 423 9.05 -28.23 4.08
C ILE A 423 10.41 -28.73 3.59
N VAL A 424 10.67 -30.03 3.69
CA VAL A 424 11.93 -30.63 3.19
C VAL A 424 12.04 -30.46 1.67
N GLU A 425 10.95 -30.67 0.92
CA GLU A 425 10.92 -30.45 -0.53
C GLU A 425 11.16 -28.97 -0.89
N LEU A 426 10.52 -28.03 -0.19
CA LEU A 426 10.65 -26.58 -0.40
C LEU A 426 12.03 -26.05 0.00
N ALA A 427 12.69 -26.70 0.95
CA ALA A 427 14.02 -26.34 1.39
C ALA A 427 15.10 -26.56 0.31
N GLU A 428 14.82 -27.42 -0.67
CA GLU A 428 15.67 -27.73 -1.82
C GLU A 428 15.10 -27.15 -3.13
N ASP A 429 14.12 -26.25 -3.04
CA ASP A 429 13.45 -25.65 -4.20
C ASP A 429 14.44 -24.97 -5.15
N LYS A 430 14.20 -25.08 -6.46
CA LYS A 430 15.03 -24.44 -7.50
C LYS A 430 15.08 -22.93 -7.32
N GLN A 431 13.97 -22.31 -6.91
CA GLN A 431 13.89 -20.88 -6.68
C GLN A 431 14.42 -20.52 -5.30
N TRP A 432 15.54 -19.79 -5.26
CA TRP A 432 16.21 -19.46 -4.01
C TRP A 432 15.32 -18.67 -3.04
N ARG A 433 14.42 -17.81 -3.53
CA ARG A 433 13.48 -17.09 -2.65
C ARG A 433 12.58 -18.04 -1.84
N VAL A 434 12.20 -19.18 -2.40
CA VAL A 434 11.42 -20.21 -1.68
C VAL A 434 12.29 -20.84 -0.58
N ARG A 435 13.53 -21.22 -0.91
CA ARG A 435 14.49 -21.73 0.09
C ARG A 435 14.72 -20.71 1.22
N LEU A 436 14.87 -19.43 0.89
CA LEU A 436 15.03 -18.34 1.85
C LEU A 436 13.84 -18.28 2.81
N ALA A 437 12.61 -18.30 2.29
CA ALA A 437 11.40 -18.26 3.12
C ALA A 437 11.33 -19.45 4.10
N ILE A 438 11.75 -20.65 3.67
CA ILE A 438 11.85 -21.82 4.56
C ILE A 438 12.91 -21.61 5.64
N ILE A 439 14.09 -21.09 5.29
CA ILE A 439 15.17 -20.79 6.25
C ILE A 439 14.71 -19.83 7.34
N GLU A 440 13.93 -18.81 6.98
CA GLU A 440 13.38 -17.86 7.93
C GLU A 440 12.30 -18.45 8.83
N TYR A 441 11.60 -19.49 8.36
CA TYR A 441 10.53 -20.17 9.09
C TYR A 441 11.04 -21.25 10.07
N VAL A 442 12.17 -21.90 9.79
CA VAL A 442 12.73 -22.99 10.63
C VAL A 442 12.87 -22.66 12.13
N PRO A 443 13.32 -21.46 12.57
CA PRO A 443 13.46 -21.18 13.99
C PRO A 443 12.14 -21.27 14.75
N LEU A 444 11.01 -20.92 14.11
CA LEU A 444 9.68 -21.04 14.71
C LEU A 444 9.34 -22.52 14.93
N ILE A 445 9.50 -23.36 13.90
CA ILE A 445 9.30 -24.81 13.98
C ILE A 445 10.16 -25.41 15.10
N ALA A 446 11.44 -25.05 15.13
CA ALA A 446 12.41 -25.52 16.10
C ALA A 446 12.03 -25.16 17.54
N SER A 447 11.59 -23.91 17.77
CA SER A 447 11.16 -23.44 19.09
C SER A 447 9.93 -24.17 19.64
N GLN A 448 9.07 -24.65 18.75
CA GLN A 448 7.79 -25.25 19.11
C GLN A 448 7.85 -26.78 19.22
N LEU A 449 8.62 -27.47 18.37
CA LEU A 449 8.75 -28.93 18.37
C LEU A 449 9.92 -29.46 19.21
N GLY A 450 10.82 -28.56 19.61
CA GLY A 450 11.95 -28.88 20.47
C GLY A 450 13.15 -29.49 19.74
N VAL A 451 14.23 -29.66 20.51
CA VAL A 451 15.57 -29.97 20.01
C VAL A 451 15.67 -31.38 19.40
N GLN A 452 14.98 -32.37 19.96
CA GLN A 452 15.03 -33.75 19.47
C GLN A 452 14.50 -33.86 18.04
N PHE A 453 13.33 -33.26 17.79
CA PHE A 453 12.74 -33.23 16.46
C PHE A 453 13.66 -32.51 15.46
N PHE A 454 14.21 -31.36 15.86
CA PHE A 454 15.13 -30.61 15.01
C PHE A 454 16.37 -31.44 14.62
N ASP A 455 16.99 -32.08 15.60
CA ASP A 455 18.22 -32.86 15.39
C ASP A 455 17.98 -34.05 14.44
N GLU A 456 16.82 -34.70 14.53
CA GLU A 456 16.45 -35.84 13.68
C GLU A 456 16.03 -35.43 12.26
N GLN A 457 15.27 -34.35 12.10
CA GLN A 457 14.57 -34.05 10.85
C GLN A 457 15.16 -32.86 10.06
N LEU A 458 15.67 -31.82 10.74
CA LEU A 458 16.01 -30.53 10.13
C LEU A 458 17.50 -30.15 10.20
N SER A 459 18.26 -30.78 11.11
CA SER A 459 19.68 -30.44 11.33
C SER A 459 20.53 -30.57 10.06
N ASN A 460 20.38 -31.68 9.32
CA ASN A 460 21.14 -31.91 8.10
C ASN A 460 20.82 -30.89 7.00
N LEU A 461 19.54 -30.49 6.92
CA LEU A 461 19.08 -29.48 5.98
C LEU A 461 19.66 -28.09 6.31
N CYS A 462 19.68 -27.72 7.59
CA CYS A 462 20.30 -26.46 8.02
C CYS A 462 21.79 -26.39 7.66
N MET A 463 22.48 -27.53 7.72
CA MET A 463 23.88 -27.62 7.32
C MET A 463 24.07 -27.56 5.80
N SER A 464 23.15 -28.11 5.01
CA SER A 464 23.26 -28.07 3.55
C SER A 464 23.16 -26.64 3.01
N TRP A 465 22.35 -25.78 3.62
CA TRP A 465 22.22 -24.37 3.23
C TRP A 465 23.49 -23.53 3.42
N LEU A 466 24.40 -23.92 4.32
CA LEU A 466 25.71 -23.28 4.45
C LEU A 466 26.58 -23.47 3.20
N GLY A 467 26.29 -24.51 2.40
CA GLY A 467 26.93 -24.81 1.13
C GLY A 467 26.14 -24.36 -0.11
N ASP A 468 25.02 -23.63 0.07
CA ASP A 468 24.15 -23.26 -1.06
C ASP A 468 24.89 -22.40 -2.10
N PRO A 469 24.65 -22.58 -3.41
CA PRO A 469 25.30 -21.76 -4.44
C PRO A 469 25.00 -20.25 -4.31
N VAL A 470 23.83 -19.87 -3.79
CA VAL A 470 23.39 -18.47 -3.65
C VAL A 470 23.90 -17.88 -2.33
N PHE A 471 24.62 -16.76 -2.40
CA PHE A 471 25.19 -16.10 -1.21
C PHE A 471 24.12 -15.73 -0.16
N SER A 472 23.00 -15.13 -0.58
CA SER A 472 21.92 -14.73 0.33
C SER A 472 21.32 -15.91 1.11
N ILE A 473 21.35 -17.13 0.54
CA ILE A 473 20.93 -18.34 1.25
C ILE A 473 21.94 -18.71 2.32
N ARG A 474 23.24 -18.69 2.00
CA ARG A 474 24.29 -18.97 2.99
C ARG A 474 24.25 -17.96 4.13
N GLU A 475 24.08 -16.68 3.83
CA GLU A 475 23.93 -15.61 4.83
C GLU A 475 22.71 -15.84 5.74
N ALA A 476 21.55 -16.11 5.15
CA ALA A 476 20.33 -16.44 5.89
C ALA A 476 20.51 -17.70 6.75
N ALA A 477 21.21 -18.73 6.25
CA ALA A 477 21.53 -19.92 7.01
C ALA A 477 22.42 -19.60 8.23
N THR A 478 23.42 -18.73 8.11
CA THR A 478 24.22 -18.31 9.29
C THR A 478 23.37 -17.61 10.35
N THR A 479 22.44 -16.76 9.91
CA THR A 479 21.50 -16.06 10.79
C THR A 479 20.50 -17.02 11.44
N ASN A 480 20.05 -18.02 10.68
CA ASN A 480 19.20 -19.10 11.17
C ASN A 480 19.89 -19.89 12.29
N LEU A 481 21.16 -20.27 12.13
CA LEU A 481 21.94 -20.97 13.17
C LEU A 481 22.12 -20.13 14.44
N LYS A 482 22.27 -18.82 14.31
CA LYS A 482 22.29 -17.90 15.47
C LYS A 482 20.96 -17.98 16.23
N LYS A 483 19.82 -17.85 15.54
CA LYS A 483 18.49 -17.96 16.15
C LYS A 483 18.26 -19.33 16.79
N LEU A 484 18.70 -20.41 16.15
CA LEU A 484 18.61 -21.76 16.73
C LEU A 484 19.47 -21.91 18.00
N THR A 485 20.65 -21.28 18.04
CA THR A 485 21.49 -21.24 19.24
C THR A 485 20.82 -20.48 20.38
N GLU A 486 20.08 -19.40 20.07
CA GLU A 486 19.29 -18.66 21.05
C GLU A 486 18.10 -19.49 21.58
N VAL A 487 17.52 -20.35 20.74
CA VAL A 487 16.38 -21.22 21.10
C VAL A 487 16.81 -22.45 21.92
N PHE A 488 17.82 -23.19 21.46
CA PHE A 488 18.24 -24.46 22.09
C PHE A 488 19.37 -24.31 23.10
N GLY A 489 19.98 -23.12 23.17
CA GLY A 489 21.04 -22.80 24.09
C GLY A 489 22.44 -23.18 23.58
N VAL A 490 23.42 -22.64 24.30
CA VAL A 490 24.83 -22.66 23.88
C VAL A 490 25.47 -24.05 23.98
N ASP A 491 25.04 -24.88 24.93
CA ASP A 491 25.58 -26.23 25.10
C ASP A 491 25.19 -27.12 23.92
N TRP A 492 23.96 -26.99 23.44
CA TRP A 492 23.52 -27.66 22.21
C TRP A 492 24.32 -27.18 21.00
N ALA A 493 24.50 -25.87 20.84
CA ALA A 493 25.29 -25.32 19.73
C ALA A 493 26.74 -25.85 19.74
N ARG A 494 27.36 -25.92 20.93
CA ARG A 494 28.70 -26.48 21.13
C ARG A 494 28.78 -27.95 20.71
N ALA A 495 27.77 -28.76 21.03
CA ALA A 495 27.78 -30.19 20.75
C ALA A 495 27.45 -30.50 19.28
N THR A 496 26.48 -29.79 18.70
CA THR A 496 25.82 -30.22 17.46
C THR A 496 26.19 -29.37 16.25
N ILE A 497 26.29 -28.04 16.42
CA ILE A 497 26.37 -27.09 15.30
C ILE A 497 27.79 -26.62 15.05
N ILE A 498 28.50 -26.18 16.10
CA ILE A 498 29.84 -25.61 16.00
C ILE A 498 30.83 -26.60 15.34
N PRO A 499 30.90 -27.89 15.74
CA PRO A 499 31.82 -28.83 15.09
C PRO A 499 31.57 -28.97 13.59
N LYS A 500 30.30 -28.94 13.15
CA LYS A 500 29.93 -29.03 11.73
C LYS A 500 30.33 -27.77 10.96
N ILE A 501 30.15 -26.58 11.56
CA ILE A 501 30.64 -25.32 10.98
C ILE A 501 32.16 -25.36 10.80
N LEU A 502 32.90 -25.74 11.85
CA LEU A 502 34.36 -25.70 11.83
C LEU A 502 34.97 -26.73 10.88
N ALA A 503 34.30 -27.87 10.65
CA ALA A 503 34.74 -28.87 9.66
C ALA A 503 34.87 -28.27 8.24
N MET A 504 34.05 -27.28 7.90
CA MET A 504 34.10 -26.60 6.59
C MET A 504 35.31 -25.66 6.43
N ALA A 505 36.02 -25.31 7.51
CA ALA A 505 37.20 -24.44 7.45
C ALA A 505 38.33 -25.04 6.59
N THR A 506 38.39 -26.35 6.44
CA THR A 506 39.43 -27.05 5.65
C THR A 506 38.95 -27.49 4.27
N HIS A 507 37.73 -27.12 3.88
CA HIS A 507 37.11 -27.59 2.65
C HIS A 507 37.84 -27.02 1.40
N PRO A 508 38.05 -27.83 0.34
CA PRO A 508 38.78 -27.38 -0.85
C PRO A 508 38.10 -26.21 -1.58
N ASN A 509 36.76 -26.21 -1.64
CA ASN A 509 36.00 -25.09 -2.18
C ASN A 509 35.98 -23.93 -1.16
N TYR A 510 36.53 -22.79 -1.57
CA TYR A 510 36.67 -21.58 -0.75
C TYR A 510 35.35 -21.01 -0.23
N LEU A 511 34.23 -21.24 -0.94
CA LEU A 511 32.92 -20.77 -0.51
C LEU A 511 32.55 -21.33 0.87
N TYR A 512 32.86 -22.60 1.14
CA TYR A 512 32.62 -23.24 2.43
C TYR A 512 33.50 -22.66 3.54
N ARG A 513 34.77 -22.39 3.23
CA ARG A 513 35.70 -21.72 4.17
C ARG A 513 35.24 -20.30 4.49
N MET A 514 34.76 -19.58 3.49
CA MET A 514 34.19 -18.24 3.66
C MET A 514 32.90 -18.27 4.49
N THR A 515 31.99 -19.21 4.20
CA THR A 515 30.78 -19.39 5.02
C THR A 515 31.11 -19.78 6.45
N THR A 516 32.18 -20.55 6.68
CA THR A 516 32.65 -20.88 8.03
C THR A 516 32.94 -19.61 8.82
N ILE A 517 33.68 -18.67 8.21
CA ILE A 517 33.99 -17.37 8.82
C ILE A 517 32.73 -16.57 9.09
N PHE A 518 31.80 -16.50 8.13
CA PHE A 518 30.53 -15.79 8.35
C PHE A 518 29.69 -16.44 9.46
N ALA A 519 29.59 -17.76 9.49
CA ALA A 519 28.81 -18.48 10.48
C ALA A 519 29.34 -18.25 11.91
N ILE A 520 30.65 -18.40 12.13
CA ILE A 520 31.25 -18.13 13.45
C ILE A 520 31.13 -16.65 13.85
N THR A 521 31.21 -15.72 12.89
CA THR A 521 31.06 -14.28 13.14
C THR A 521 29.63 -13.96 13.56
N THR A 522 28.64 -14.47 12.83
CA THR A 522 27.21 -14.23 13.07
C THR A 522 26.75 -14.87 14.39
N ILE A 523 27.24 -16.07 14.71
CA ILE A 523 26.87 -16.80 15.93
C ILE A 523 27.64 -16.30 17.17
N ALA A 524 28.76 -15.57 17.00
CA ALA A 524 29.63 -15.12 18.10
C ALA A 524 28.86 -14.51 19.29
N PRO A 525 27.89 -13.59 19.12
CA PRO A 525 27.17 -12.98 20.24
C PRO A 525 26.31 -13.97 21.05
N SER A 526 26.02 -15.14 20.50
CA SER A 526 25.14 -16.17 21.08
C SER A 526 25.93 -17.35 21.69
N VAL A 527 27.28 -17.28 21.73
CA VAL A 527 28.14 -18.31 22.32
C VAL A 527 28.97 -17.80 23.49
N THR A 528 29.49 -18.72 24.31
CA THR A 528 30.30 -18.35 25.48
C THR A 528 31.75 -18.01 25.09
N PRO A 529 32.45 -17.19 25.90
CA PRO A 529 33.87 -16.90 25.67
C PRO A 529 34.76 -18.14 25.66
N ALA A 530 34.40 -19.16 26.45
CA ALA A 530 35.10 -20.44 26.47
C ALA A 530 35.02 -21.16 25.11
N ILE A 531 33.87 -21.13 24.44
CA ILE A 531 33.72 -21.69 23.09
C ILE A 531 34.58 -20.94 22.07
N VAL A 532 34.62 -19.61 22.18
CA VAL A 532 35.46 -18.78 21.30
C VAL A 532 36.94 -19.16 21.48
N ARG A 533 37.40 -19.26 22.73
CA ARG A 533 38.77 -19.69 23.07
C ARG A 533 39.09 -21.11 22.57
N ASP A 534 38.25 -22.08 22.92
CA ASP A 534 38.59 -23.50 22.80
C ASP A 534 38.35 -24.06 21.40
N LEU A 535 37.41 -23.50 20.65
CA LEU A 535 36.98 -24.05 19.35
C LEU A 535 37.17 -23.06 18.20
N VAL A 536 36.75 -21.80 18.36
CA VAL A 536 36.70 -20.84 17.24
C VAL A 536 38.08 -20.29 16.90
N LEU A 537 38.85 -19.80 17.87
CA LEU A 537 40.18 -19.24 17.63
C LEU A 537 41.15 -20.27 17.00
N PRO A 538 41.24 -21.54 17.48
CA PRO A 538 42.09 -22.54 16.85
C PRO A 538 41.70 -22.83 15.38
N ALA A 539 40.40 -22.84 15.08
CA ALA A 539 39.94 -23.06 13.71
C ALA A 539 40.28 -21.87 12.78
N LEU A 540 40.24 -20.65 13.30
CA LEU A 540 40.63 -19.45 12.54
C LEU A 540 42.14 -19.40 12.24
N GLU A 541 42.99 -19.96 13.10
CA GLU A 541 44.44 -19.92 12.91
C GLU A 541 44.88 -20.56 11.58
N GLY A 542 44.20 -21.64 11.15
CA GLY A 542 44.40 -22.25 9.84
C GLY A 542 43.97 -21.36 8.66
N LEU A 543 42.94 -20.53 8.85
CA LEU A 543 42.39 -19.64 7.82
C LEU A 543 43.15 -18.32 7.69
N VAL A 544 43.93 -17.91 8.71
CA VAL A 544 44.79 -16.72 8.64
C VAL A 544 45.79 -16.82 7.49
N ASN A 545 46.26 -18.02 7.18
CA ASN A 545 47.24 -18.28 6.12
C ASN A 545 46.60 -18.85 4.84
N ASP A 546 45.29 -18.68 4.65
CA ASP A 546 44.60 -19.19 3.46
C ASP A 546 45.21 -18.59 2.18
N PRO A 547 45.41 -19.37 1.10
CA PRO A 547 45.96 -18.85 -0.15
C PRO A 547 45.10 -17.73 -0.76
N ILE A 548 43.80 -17.66 -0.44
CA ILE A 548 42.86 -16.69 -1.01
C ILE A 548 42.76 -15.45 -0.09
N PRO A 549 43.11 -14.24 -0.58
CA PRO A 549 43.02 -13.02 0.23
C PRO A 549 41.62 -12.74 0.80
N ASN A 550 40.57 -13.05 0.05
CA ASN A 550 39.18 -12.91 0.51
C ASN A 550 38.85 -13.72 1.76
N ILE A 551 39.51 -14.85 1.96
CA ILE A 551 39.37 -15.62 3.20
C ILE A 551 40.11 -14.89 4.31
N ARG A 552 41.38 -14.54 4.08
CA ARG A 552 42.23 -13.85 5.08
C ARG A 552 41.61 -12.55 5.56
N PHE A 553 41.16 -11.64 4.69
CA PHE A 553 40.58 -10.38 5.18
C PHE A 553 39.23 -10.56 5.89
N ASN A 554 38.47 -11.63 5.58
CA ASN A 554 37.26 -11.93 6.34
C ASN A 554 37.60 -12.54 7.72
N VAL A 555 38.73 -13.25 7.87
CA VAL A 555 39.28 -13.60 9.20
C VAL A 555 39.60 -12.32 9.98
N ALA A 556 40.24 -11.32 9.36
CA ALA A 556 40.50 -10.06 10.05
C ALA A 556 39.19 -9.39 10.52
N LYS A 557 38.15 -9.38 9.69
CA LYS A 557 36.84 -8.82 10.07
C LYS A 557 36.14 -9.61 11.19
N SER A 558 36.27 -10.94 11.22
CA SER A 558 35.58 -11.75 12.24
C SER A 558 36.16 -11.56 13.64
N LEU A 559 37.41 -11.14 13.77
CA LEU A 559 38.08 -10.96 15.05
C LEU A 559 37.49 -9.82 15.89
N GLU A 560 36.82 -8.82 15.30
CA GLU A 560 36.14 -7.75 16.03
C GLU A 560 35.00 -8.29 16.93
N PRO A 561 33.93 -8.90 16.39
CA PRO A 561 32.84 -9.43 17.22
C PRO A 561 33.29 -10.57 18.14
N LEU A 562 34.29 -11.38 17.74
CA LEU A 562 34.86 -12.40 18.62
C LEU A 562 35.59 -11.78 19.83
N THR A 563 36.29 -10.66 19.63
CA THR A 563 36.93 -9.92 20.73
C THR A 563 35.91 -9.35 21.69
N ALA A 564 34.80 -8.81 21.18
CA ALA A 564 33.70 -8.34 22.02
C ALA A 564 33.19 -9.44 22.97
N VAL A 565 33.07 -10.68 22.48
CA VAL A 565 32.68 -11.84 23.30
C VAL A 565 33.79 -12.21 24.30
N LEU A 566 35.06 -12.29 23.86
CA LEU A 566 36.19 -12.62 24.75
C LEU A 566 36.32 -11.68 25.95
N ARG A 567 36.00 -10.38 25.76
CA ARG A 567 36.00 -9.37 26.83
C ARG A 567 34.94 -9.57 27.90
N THR A 568 33.91 -10.37 27.63
CA THR A 568 32.82 -10.60 28.61
C THR A 568 33.24 -11.53 29.75
N SER A 569 34.41 -12.20 29.67
CA SER A 569 34.96 -13.02 30.75
C SER A 569 36.40 -12.63 31.09
N PRO A 570 36.75 -12.42 32.38
CA PRO A 570 38.12 -12.13 32.81
C PRO A 570 39.14 -13.21 32.42
N GLU A 571 38.71 -14.48 32.31
CA GLU A 571 39.61 -15.59 31.94
C GLU A 571 40.03 -15.55 30.47
N THR A 572 39.18 -14.99 29.60
CA THR A 572 39.40 -14.96 28.15
C THR A 572 39.80 -13.59 27.64
N ALA A 573 39.54 -12.52 28.39
CA ALA A 573 39.94 -11.16 28.03
C ALA A 573 41.44 -11.01 27.69
N PRO A 574 42.39 -11.68 28.38
CA PRO A 574 43.81 -11.62 28.02
C PRO A 574 44.13 -12.13 26.60
N LEU A 575 43.27 -12.96 26.01
CA LEU A 575 43.46 -13.49 24.65
C LEU A 575 43.40 -12.42 23.56
N GLU A 576 42.76 -11.27 23.84
CA GLU A 576 42.83 -10.12 22.94
C GLU A 576 44.30 -9.71 22.73
N ALA A 577 45.05 -9.53 23.82
CA ALA A 577 46.44 -9.09 23.78
C ALA A 577 47.40 -10.22 23.36
N SER A 578 47.13 -11.46 23.80
CA SER A 578 48.06 -12.58 23.57
C SER A 578 47.85 -13.33 22.26
N ALA A 579 46.67 -13.23 21.62
CA ALA A 579 46.35 -13.98 20.41
C ALA A 579 45.74 -13.12 19.29
N VAL A 580 44.72 -12.31 19.58
CA VAL A 580 43.99 -11.55 18.55
C VAL A 580 44.84 -10.43 17.96
N ARG A 581 45.38 -9.54 18.79
CA ARG A 581 46.21 -8.40 18.33
C ARG A 581 47.48 -8.85 17.60
N PRO A 582 48.26 -9.84 18.09
CA PRO A 582 49.39 -10.39 17.33
C PRO A 582 48.97 -10.96 15.96
N THR A 583 47.80 -11.60 15.88
CA THR A 583 47.28 -12.11 14.62
C THR A 583 46.96 -10.98 13.65
N LEU A 584 46.26 -9.93 14.09
CA LEU A 584 45.95 -8.77 13.25
C LEU A 584 47.21 -8.00 12.83
N ALA A 585 48.18 -7.82 13.72
CA ALA A 585 49.46 -7.17 13.40
C ALA A 585 50.22 -7.92 12.30
N ARG A 586 50.24 -9.26 12.35
CA ARG A 586 50.80 -10.08 11.26
C ARG A 586 50.03 -9.90 9.95
N MET A 587 48.72 -9.68 10.01
CA MET A 587 47.88 -9.45 8.81
C MET A 587 48.02 -8.02 8.24
N GLU A 588 48.45 -7.03 9.03
CA GLU A 588 48.85 -5.71 8.52
C GLU A 588 50.11 -5.77 7.64
N GLU A 589 50.91 -6.84 7.76
CA GLU A 589 52.07 -7.12 6.92
C GLU A 589 51.74 -8.03 5.72
N ASP A 590 50.47 -8.41 5.52
CA ASP A 590 50.06 -9.30 4.43
C ASP A 590 50.38 -8.70 3.05
N PRO A 591 50.77 -9.50 2.04
CA PRO A 591 51.02 -8.99 0.69
C PRO A 591 49.79 -8.33 0.04
N ASP A 592 48.58 -8.74 0.39
CA ASP A 592 47.34 -8.23 -0.19
C ASP A 592 46.86 -6.92 0.49
N PRO A 593 46.62 -5.84 -0.27
CA PRO A 593 46.18 -4.56 0.27
C PRO A 593 44.86 -4.60 1.07
N ASP A 594 43.90 -5.44 0.66
CA ASP A 594 42.60 -5.53 1.35
C ASP A 594 42.76 -6.22 2.70
N VAL A 595 43.62 -7.25 2.77
CA VAL A 595 43.96 -7.90 4.05
C VAL A 595 44.57 -6.90 5.01
N ARG A 596 45.54 -6.09 4.56
CA ARG A 596 46.14 -5.04 5.40
C ARG A 596 45.10 -4.01 5.84
N TYR A 597 44.27 -3.54 4.91
CA TYR A 597 43.23 -2.54 5.20
C TYR A 597 42.23 -3.04 6.25
N PHE A 598 41.70 -4.26 6.08
CA PHE A 598 40.73 -4.81 7.03
C PHE A 598 41.38 -5.18 8.37
N ALA A 599 42.64 -5.64 8.40
CA ALA A 599 43.37 -5.86 9.65
C ALA A 599 43.53 -4.56 10.45
N HIS A 600 43.97 -3.49 9.79
CA HIS A 600 44.11 -2.17 10.40
C HIS A 600 42.77 -1.63 10.92
N ARG A 601 41.72 -1.74 10.11
CA ARG A 601 40.37 -1.30 10.49
C ARG A 601 39.82 -2.08 11.68
N THR A 602 40.03 -3.40 11.73
CA THR A 602 39.61 -4.24 12.86
C THR A 602 40.36 -3.85 14.14
N LEU A 603 41.67 -3.57 14.08
CA LEU A 603 42.42 -3.10 15.26
C LEU A 603 41.83 -1.80 15.82
N ALA A 604 41.56 -0.83 14.95
CA ALA A 604 40.92 0.44 15.32
C ALA A 604 39.51 0.22 15.92
N ALA A 605 38.74 -0.72 15.37
CA ALA A 605 37.41 -1.06 15.89
C ALA A 605 37.50 -1.73 17.27
N ILE A 606 38.46 -2.63 17.50
CA ILE A 606 38.72 -3.25 18.80
C ILE A 606 39.14 -2.21 19.85
N ASP A 607 39.92 -1.20 19.46
CA ASP A 607 40.28 -0.10 20.36
C ASP A 607 39.07 0.75 20.76
N ALA A 608 38.06 0.86 19.89
CA ALA A 608 36.81 1.58 20.16
C ALA A 608 35.79 0.77 20.97
N LEU A 609 35.94 -0.56 21.08
CA LEU A 609 35.06 -1.38 21.90
C LEU A 609 35.19 -0.99 23.40
N PRO A 610 34.09 -1.02 24.17
CA PRO A 610 34.14 -0.71 25.60
C PRO A 610 35.12 -1.64 26.33
N ALA A 611 35.83 -1.09 27.33
CA ALA A 611 36.69 -1.89 28.19
C ALA A 611 35.87 -2.99 28.87
N ALA A 612 36.48 -4.16 29.07
CA ALA A 612 35.83 -5.28 29.77
C ALA A 612 35.18 -4.76 31.06
N ALA A 613 33.88 -5.01 31.24
CA ALA A 613 33.19 -4.59 32.45
C ALA A 613 33.92 -5.22 33.65
N ALA A 614 34.53 -4.39 34.50
CA ALA A 614 35.08 -4.84 35.75
C ALA A 614 33.91 -5.37 36.59
N ALA A 615 33.79 -6.69 36.73
CA ALA A 615 32.81 -7.28 37.62
C ALA A 615 33.11 -6.82 39.05
N ALA A 616 32.11 -6.18 39.67
CA ALA A 616 32.07 -5.93 41.11
C ALA A 616 31.75 -7.22 41.87
#